data_AF-A0A1H9B6W3-F1
#
_entry.id   AF-A0A1H9B6W3-F1
#
_cell.length_a   1.000
_cell.length_b   1.000
_cell.length_c   1.000
_cell.angle_alpha   90.00
_cell.angle_beta   90.00
_cell.angle_gamma   90.00
#
_symmetry.space_group_name_H-M   'P 1'
#
loop_
_entity.id
_entity.type
_entity.pdbx_description
1 polymer ?
#
loop_
_entity_poly.entity_id
_entity_poly.type
_entity_poly.pdbx_seq_one_letter_code
_entity_poly.pdbx_strand_id
1 'polypeptide(L)'
;MAFISMVFVLFIIIIIIFGFISLIAGIILDHIWRVRKKKEKKVYLVHKIFAIFFTIIGTICFFVPILSIVGLKMSYEHKEYLEVADIEKEKLVYVDENDEYWNEFDFCGEHFVKVDDIHPQDTHEHFKKEKIGAIMNNYNDKHHLIYNIDNTMGITILTLEYYSGAFVEKSEINKVVDYYENEAPLYAEVSFDLSKSIIDVGKINSEYTRKILNKISNSGSLHPEENYGIASGNNDGYIFFYSTDDLICMSIEFFETDKGMVVTYGERGLILDEDEADFIRTIIEKAK
;
A
#
# COMPACT_ATOMS: atom_id res chain seq x y z
N MET A 1 13.49 -6.03 -2.22
CA MET A 1 13.54 -5.02 -3.31
C MET A 1 14.24 -3.72 -2.90
N ALA A 2 14.03 -3.20 -1.69
CA ALA A 2 14.66 -1.96 -1.21
C ALA A 2 16.22 -1.97 -1.26
N PHE A 3 16.86 -3.08 -0.90
CA PHE A 3 18.32 -3.21 -0.94
C PHE A 3 18.92 -3.05 -2.34
N ILE A 4 18.31 -3.67 -3.36
CA ILE A 4 18.79 -3.60 -4.75
C ILE A 4 18.61 -2.18 -5.30
N SER A 5 17.50 -1.51 -4.96
CA SER A 5 17.26 -0.10 -5.31
C SER A 5 18.32 0.82 -4.70
N MET A 6 18.67 0.62 -3.43
CA MET A 6 19.69 1.41 -2.74
C MET A 6 21.08 1.27 -3.38
N VAL A 7 21.47 0.05 -3.76
CA VAL A 7 22.75 -0.20 -4.46
C VAL A 7 22.77 0.48 -5.83
N PHE A 8 21.65 0.47 -6.55
CA PHE A 8 21.53 1.13 -7.84
C PHE A 8 21.65 2.66 -7.72
N VAL A 9 20.99 3.27 -6.74
CA VAL A 9 21.12 4.71 -6.45
C VAL A 9 22.57 5.07 -6.10
N LEU A 10 23.22 4.27 -5.26
CA LEU A 10 24.63 4.48 -4.91
C LEU A 10 25.54 4.42 -6.13
N PHE A 11 25.32 3.47 -7.04
CA PHE A 11 26.07 3.34 -8.28
C PHE A 11 25.91 4.57 -9.19
N ILE A 12 24.69 5.10 -9.33
CA ILE A 12 24.43 6.34 -10.08
C ILE A 12 25.18 7.52 -9.46
N ILE A 13 25.16 7.66 -8.13
CA ILE A 13 25.88 8.73 -7.42
C ILE A 13 27.38 8.65 -7.70
N ILE A 14 27.95 7.43 -7.64
CA ILE A 14 29.37 7.21 -7.95
C ILE A 14 29.69 7.62 -9.39
N ILE A 15 28.84 7.27 -10.36
CA ILE A 15 29.02 7.67 -11.77
C ILE A 15 29.00 9.19 -11.91
N ILE A 16 28.06 9.88 -11.26
CA ILE A 16 27.96 11.34 -11.31
C ILE A 16 29.23 11.99 -10.72
N ILE A 17 29.69 11.51 -9.56
CA ILE A 17 30.92 12.01 -8.91
C ILE A 17 32.14 11.76 -9.81
N PHE A 18 32.27 10.56 -10.37
CA PHE A 18 33.35 10.23 -11.28
C PHE A 18 33.32 11.08 -12.56
N GLY A 19 32.12 11.33 -13.10
CA GLY A 19 31.90 12.21 -14.24
C GLY A 19 32.33 13.64 -13.94
N PHE A 20 31.96 14.17 -12.77
CA PHE A 20 32.33 15.50 -12.32
C PHE A 20 33.86 15.65 -12.15
N ILE A 21 34.51 14.70 -11.49
CA ILE A 21 35.97 14.69 -11.32
C ILE A 21 36.67 14.61 -12.68
N SER A 22 36.20 13.74 -13.57
CA SER A 22 36.74 13.60 -14.93
C SER A 22 36.59 14.89 -15.75
N LEU A 23 35.45 15.57 -15.63
CA LEU A 23 35.19 16.85 -16.29
C LEU A 23 36.17 17.92 -15.80
N ILE A 24 36.35 18.05 -14.49
CA ILE A 24 37.31 18.99 -13.89
C ILE A 24 38.74 18.68 -14.35
N ALA A 25 39.14 17.40 -14.33
CA ALA A 25 40.46 16.99 -14.80
C ALA A 25 40.68 17.35 -16.27
N GLY A 26 39.66 17.15 -17.12
CA GLY A 26 39.68 17.54 -18.53
C GLY A 26 39.89 19.05 -18.72
N ILE A 27 39.14 19.88 -17.96
CA ILE A 27 39.24 21.34 -18.00
C ILE A 27 40.64 21.81 -17.54
N ILE A 28 41.16 21.25 -16.45
CA ILE A 28 42.50 21.58 -15.93
C ILE A 28 43.58 21.22 -16.95
N LEU A 29 43.50 20.02 -17.55
CA LEU A 29 44.46 19.57 -18.56
C LEU A 29 44.43 20.47 -19.80
N ASP A 30 43.24 20.88 -20.26
CA ASP A 30 43.10 21.82 -21.37
C ASP A 30 43.70 23.20 -21.02
N HIS A 31 43.45 23.70 -19.80
CA HIS A 31 44.01 24.97 -19.34
C HIS A 31 45.55 24.92 -19.28
N ILE A 32 46.13 23.87 -18.71
CA ILE A 32 47.59 23.66 -18.66
C ILE A 32 48.17 23.60 -20.08
N TRP A 33 47.51 22.89 -20.99
CA TRP A 33 47.93 22.81 -22.39
C TRP A 33 47.94 24.18 -23.06
N ARG A 34 46.87 24.97 -22.92
CA ARG A 34 46.77 26.34 -23.47
C ARG A 34 47.86 27.26 -22.91
N VAL A 35 48.09 27.23 -21.59
CA VAL A 35 49.12 28.05 -20.94
C VAL A 35 50.53 27.67 -21.39
N ARG A 36 50.84 26.36 -21.49
CA ARG A 36 52.15 25.90 -21.95
C ARG A 36 52.39 26.18 -23.43
N LYS A 37 51.37 26.06 -24.27
CA LYS A 37 51.43 26.39 -25.70
C LYS A 37 51.71 27.88 -25.90
N LYS A 38 51.08 28.77 -25.12
CA LYS A 38 51.35 30.22 -25.15
C LYS A 38 52.77 30.60 -24.72
N LYS A 39 53.41 29.79 -23.86
CA LYS A 39 54.80 30.01 -23.39
C LYS A 39 55.85 29.32 -24.28
N GLU A 40 55.49 28.91 -25.50
CA GLU A 40 56.36 28.22 -26.48
C GLU A 40 57.08 26.96 -25.93
N LYS A 41 56.55 26.35 -24.86
CA LYS A 41 57.11 25.10 -24.35
C LYS A 41 56.69 23.95 -25.27
N LYS A 42 57.54 22.92 -25.43
CA LYS A 42 57.14 21.68 -26.10
C LYS A 42 55.93 21.09 -25.38
N VAL A 43 54.77 21.09 -26.03
CA VAL A 43 53.54 20.47 -25.52
C VAL A 43 53.13 19.33 -26.44
N TYR A 44 53.01 18.13 -25.88
CA TYR A 44 52.64 16.94 -26.64
C TYR A 44 51.15 16.96 -26.98
N LEU A 45 50.81 16.63 -28.23
CA LEU A 45 49.44 16.50 -28.74
C LEU A 45 48.57 15.58 -27.84
N VAL A 46 49.19 14.55 -27.27
CA VAL A 46 48.61 13.59 -26.34
C VAL A 46 47.86 14.27 -25.18
N HIS A 47 48.39 15.38 -24.63
CA HIS A 47 47.72 16.08 -23.52
C HIS A 47 46.39 16.71 -23.95
N LYS A 48 46.30 17.21 -25.19
CA LYS A 48 45.06 17.76 -25.74
C LYS A 48 44.03 16.66 -25.97
N ILE A 49 44.47 15.49 -26.46
CA ILE A 49 43.59 14.34 -26.68
C ILE A 49 43.01 13.84 -25.36
N PHE A 50 43.84 13.67 -24.32
CA PHE A 50 43.35 13.30 -23.00
C PHE A 50 42.40 14.34 -22.40
N ALA A 51 42.72 15.64 -22.52
CA ALA A 51 41.83 16.70 -22.04
C ALA A 51 40.44 16.61 -22.68
N ILE A 52 40.36 16.41 -24.00
CA ILE A 52 39.10 16.24 -24.74
C ILE A 52 38.38 14.98 -24.28
N PHE A 53 39.08 13.85 -24.17
CA PHE A 53 38.50 12.57 -23.77
C PHE A 53 37.89 12.62 -22.35
N PHE A 54 38.63 13.15 -21.39
CA PHE A 54 38.14 13.34 -20.02
C PHE A 54 36.97 14.31 -19.96
N THR A 55 36.96 15.35 -20.80
CA THR A 55 35.83 16.28 -20.90
C THR A 55 34.59 15.59 -21.46
N ILE A 56 34.71 14.77 -22.51
CA ILE A 56 33.57 14.04 -23.11
C ILE A 56 33.00 13.01 -22.13
N ILE A 57 33.85 12.16 -21.56
CA ILE A 57 33.41 11.16 -20.56
C ILE A 57 32.81 11.84 -19.35
N GLY A 58 33.47 12.88 -18.84
CA GLY A 58 32.98 13.66 -17.71
C GLY A 58 31.61 14.27 -17.99
N THR A 59 31.42 14.82 -19.19
CA THR A 59 30.13 15.41 -19.61
C THR A 59 29.04 14.35 -19.67
N ILE A 60 29.30 13.19 -20.30
CA ILE A 60 28.32 12.12 -20.41
C ILE A 60 27.96 11.56 -19.04
N CYS A 61 28.96 11.17 -18.24
CA CYS A 61 28.75 10.57 -16.92
C CYS A 61 28.13 11.53 -15.90
N PHE A 62 28.31 12.84 -16.07
CA PHE A 62 27.70 13.84 -15.18
C PHE A 62 26.32 14.29 -15.66
N PHE A 63 26.22 14.82 -16.88
CA PHE A 63 24.99 15.48 -17.34
C PHE A 63 23.89 14.48 -17.73
N VAL A 64 24.22 13.33 -18.32
CA VAL A 64 23.18 12.37 -18.76
C VAL A 64 22.39 11.85 -17.55
N PRO A 65 23.01 11.33 -16.47
CA PRO A 65 22.24 10.89 -15.31
C PRO A 65 21.43 12.01 -14.65
N ILE A 66 21.99 13.22 -14.54
CA ILE A 66 21.28 14.37 -13.95
C ILE A 66 20.05 14.72 -14.78
N LEU A 67 20.18 14.83 -16.10
CA LEU A 67 19.07 15.13 -17.00
C LEU A 67 18.01 14.02 -16.95
N SER A 68 18.42 12.75 -16.88
CA SER A 68 17.49 11.64 -16.72
C SER A 68 16.72 11.71 -15.40
N ILE A 69 17.36 12.04 -14.28
CA ILE A 69 16.68 12.21 -12.98
C ILE A 69 15.68 13.35 -13.04
N VAL A 70 16.06 14.50 -13.60
CA VAL A 70 15.17 15.66 -13.76
C VAL A 70 13.99 15.31 -14.69
N GLY A 71 14.26 14.61 -15.79
CA GLY A 71 13.23 14.16 -16.73
C GLY A 71 12.24 13.18 -16.09
N LEU A 72 12.72 12.22 -15.29
CA LEU A 72 11.87 11.31 -14.53
C LEU A 72 10.99 12.07 -13.53
N LYS A 73 11.57 13.02 -12.79
CA LYS A 73 10.82 13.86 -11.84
C LYS A 73 9.70 14.63 -12.55
N MET A 74 10.02 15.32 -13.65
CA MET A 74 9.02 16.08 -14.42
C MET A 74 7.95 15.17 -15.02
N SER A 75 8.33 13.98 -15.49
CA SER A 75 7.37 13.00 -16.02
C SER A 75 6.44 12.47 -14.94
N TYR A 76 6.95 12.27 -13.72
CA TYR A 76 6.17 11.83 -12.57
C TYR A 76 5.16 12.91 -12.15
N GLU A 77 5.61 14.14 -11.94
CA GLU A 77 4.75 15.30 -11.62
C GLU A 77 3.69 15.51 -12.72
N HIS A 78 4.06 15.35 -13.99
CA HIS A 78 3.12 15.46 -15.09
C HIS A 78 2.07 14.34 -15.09
N LYS A 79 2.45 13.11 -14.74
CA LYS A 79 1.51 11.99 -14.64
C LYS A 79 0.52 12.22 -13.49
N GLU A 80 1.00 12.63 -12.32
CA GLU A 80 0.15 12.96 -11.17
C GLU A 80 -0.86 14.06 -11.53
N TYR A 81 -0.41 15.14 -12.19
CA TYR A 81 -1.30 16.18 -12.67
C TYR A 81 -2.39 15.65 -13.63
N LEU A 82 -2.03 14.75 -14.55
CA LEU A 82 -2.98 14.18 -15.51
C LEU A 82 -4.02 13.26 -14.87
N GLU A 83 -3.72 12.63 -13.74
CA GLU A 83 -4.64 11.74 -13.02
C GLU A 83 -5.85 12.47 -12.43
N VAL A 84 -5.66 13.75 -12.09
CA VAL A 84 -6.69 14.64 -11.52
C VAL A 84 -7.22 15.67 -12.51
N ALA A 85 -6.57 15.86 -13.66
CA ALA A 85 -6.93 16.89 -14.63
C ALA A 85 -8.32 16.71 -15.26
N ASP A 86 -8.82 15.46 -15.32
CA ASP A 86 -10.14 15.10 -15.83
C ASP A 86 -11.25 15.15 -14.76
N ILE A 87 -10.89 15.39 -13.50
CA ILE A 87 -11.84 15.44 -12.38
C ILE A 87 -12.47 16.83 -12.32
N GLU A 88 -13.80 16.85 -12.20
CA GLU A 88 -14.56 18.09 -12.03
C GLU A 88 -14.15 18.79 -10.72
N LYS A 89 -14.03 20.13 -10.75
CA LYS A 89 -13.55 20.90 -9.60
C LYS A 89 -14.36 20.69 -8.32
N GLU A 90 -15.65 20.41 -8.44
CA GLU A 90 -16.55 20.13 -7.31
C GLU A 90 -16.31 18.76 -6.65
N LYS A 91 -15.56 17.88 -7.33
CA LYS A 91 -15.15 16.55 -6.83
C LYS A 91 -13.69 16.54 -6.36
N LEU A 92 -13.12 17.71 -6.11
CA LEU A 92 -11.81 17.90 -5.50
C LEU A 92 -12.01 18.38 -4.06
N VAL A 93 -11.48 17.60 -3.11
CA VAL A 93 -11.42 17.98 -1.69
C VAL A 93 -10.04 18.55 -1.42
N TYR A 94 -9.96 19.78 -0.91
CA TYR A 94 -8.68 20.39 -0.57
C TYR A 94 -8.45 20.28 0.93
N VAL A 95 -7.32 19.70 1.32
CA VAL A 95 -6.95 19.45 2.71
C VAL A 95 -5.59 20.09 3.02
N ASP A 96 -5.45 20.55 4.25
CA ASP A 96 -4.21 21.09 4.79
C ASP A 96 -3.33 19.98 5.41
N GLU A 97 -2.04 20.25 5.64
CA GLU A 97 -1.05 19.24 6.08
C GLU A 97 -1.41 18.55 7.41
N ASN A 98 -2.24 19.19 8.24
CA ASN A 98 -2.66 18.68 9.55
C ASN A 98 -4.09 18.11 9.55
N ASP A 99 -4.77 18.07 8.40
CA ASP A 99 -6.14 17.56 8.35
C ASP A 99 -6.13 16.03 8.45
N GLU A 100 -6.94 15.50 9.35
CA GLU A 100 -7.12 14.06 9.56
C GLU A 100 -8.10 13.46 8.55
N TYR A 101 -7.92 13.74 7.26
CA TYR A 101 -8.78 13.21 6.19
C TYR A 101 -8.75 11.67 6.08
N TRP A 102 -7.81 11.04 6.77
CA TRP A 102 -7.71 9.59 6.93
C TRP A 102 -8.80 9.00 7.84
N ASN A 103 -9.47 9.83 8.65
CA ASN A 103 -10.55 9.42 9.54
C ASN A 103 -11.92 9.87 9.03
N GLU A 104 -12.02 11.10 8.52
CA GLU A 104 -13.27 11.65 7.98
C GLU A 104 -12.99 12.81 7.00
N PHE A 105 -13.86 13.01 6.02
CA PHE A 105 -13.75 14.13 5.08
C PHE A 105 -15.11 14.47 4.44
N ASP A 106 -15.25 15.72 4.00
CA ASP A 106 -16.42 16.17 3.26
C ASP A 106 -16.21 15.98 1.75
N PHE A 107 -17.18 15.37 1.06
CA PHE A 107 -17.12 15.13 -0.38
C PHE A 107 -18.50 15.28 -1.03
N CYS A 108 -18.60 16.10 -2.08
CA CYS A 108 -19.84 16.38 -2.80
C CYS A 108 -21.03 16.84 -1.91
N GLY A 109 -20.75 17.50 -0.78
CA GLY A 109 -21.77 18.00 0.15
C GLY A 109 -22.16 17.03 1.25
N GLU A 110 -21.64 15.80 1.22
CA GLU A 110 -21.85 14.78 2.25
C GLU A 110 -20.60 14.59 3.11
N HIS A 111 -20.81 14.18 4.36
CA HIS A 111 -19.73 13.96 5.32
C HIS A 111 -19.44 12.46 5.47
N PHE A 112 -18.25 12.05 5.03
CA PHE A 112 -17.81 10.67 5.02
C PHE A 112 -16.90 10.37 6.22
N VAL A 113 -17.15 9.24 6.87
CA VAL A 113 -16.39 8.74 8.00
C VAL A 113 -15.82 7.37 7.67
N LYS A 114 -14.61 7.10 8.16
CA LYS A 114 -13.99 5.78 8.05
C LYS A 114 -14.84 4.76 8.81
N VAL A 115 -15.03 3.59 8.19
CA VAL A 115 -15.61 2.42 8.85
C VAL A 115 -14.48 1.51 9.29
N ASP A 116 -14.47 1.18 10.57
CA ASP A 116 -13.55 0.19 11.10
C ASP A 116 -14.00 -1.23 10.67
N ASP A 117 -13.03 -2.13 10.51
CA ASP A 117 -13.21 -3.55 10.16
C ASP A 117 -13.78 -3.87 8.76
N ILE A 118 -14.24 -2.86 8.00
CA ILE A 118 -14.63 -3.01 6.60
C ILE A 118 -13.49 -2.57 5.67
N HIS A 119 -12.90 -3.53 4.96
CA HIS A 119 -11.71 -3.32 4.13
C HIS A 119 -11.90 -3.81 2.70
N PRO A 120 -11.71 -2.95 1.67
CA PRO A 120 -11.74 -3.38 0.27
C PRO A 120 -10.62 -4.38 -0.06
N GLN A 121 -10.94 -5.46 -0.77
CA GLN A 121 -9.96 -6.39 -1.35
C GLN A 121 -9.74 -6.07 -2.82
N ASP A 122 -8.94 -5.03 -3.09
CA ASP A 122 -8.68 -4.59 -4.46
C ASP A 122 -7.85 -5.56 -5.31
N THR A 123 -7.37 -6.65 -4.70
CA THR A 123 -6.74 -7.79 -5.37
C THR A 123 -7.75 -8.80 -5.94
N HIS A 124 -9.02 -8.77 -5.55
CA HIS A 124 -10.01 -9.73 -6.03
C HIS A 124 -10.49 -9.38 -7.44
N GLU A 125 -10.77 -10.41 -8.25
CA GLU A 125 -11.22 -10.22 -9.64
C GLU A 125 -12.61 -9.57 -9.72
N HIS A 126 -13.46 -9.77 -8.71
CA HIS A 126 -14.82 -9.24 -8.70
C HIS A 126 -14.94 -7.86 -8.06
N PHE A 127 -13.90 -7.41 -7.35
CA PHE A 127 -13.83 -6.08 -6.77
C PHE A 127 -13.82 -5.03 -7.87
N LYS A 128 -14.86 -4.19 -7.87
CA LYS A 128 -15.01 -3.10 -8.84
C LYS A 128 -15.09 -1.79 -8.11
N LYS A 129 -14.28 -0.84 -8.60
CA LYS A 129 -14.29 0.54 -8.12
C LYS A 129 -14.20 1.51 -9.29
N GLU A 130 -14.87 2.64 -9.17
CA GLU A 130 -14.88 3.72 -10.16
C GLU A 130 -14.24 4.97 -9.57
N LYS A 131 -13.36 5.62 -10.33
CA LYS A 131 -12.74 6.90 -9.92
C LYS A 131 -13.81 7.98 -9.95
N ILE A 132 -14.08 8.62 -8.81
CA ILE A 132 -15.10 9.66 -8.70
C ILE A 132 -14.56 11.02 -8.25
N GLY A 133 -13.36 11.10 -7.67
CA GLY A 133 -12.84 12.36 -7.14
C GLY A 133 -11.39 12.26 -6.71
N ALA A 134 -10.89 13.31 -6.05
CA ALA A 134 -9.58 13.31 -5.44
C ALA A 134 -9.52 14.20 -4.19
N ILE A 135 -8.69 13.80 -3.23
CA ILE A 135 -8.24 14.65 -2.13
C ILE A 135 -6.90 15.25 -2.53
N MET A 136 -6.81 16.57 -2.52
CA MET A 136 -5.64 17.37 -2.90
C MET A 136 -5.00 17.96 -1.64
N ASN A 137 -3.71 17.69 -1.43
CA ASN A 137 -2.96 18.31 -0.35
C ASN A 137 -2.42 19.68 -0.81
N ASN A 138 -2.83 20.74 -0.13
CA ASN A 138 -2.49 22.12 -0.49
C ASN A 138 -0.98 22.44 -0.40
N TYR A 139 -0.17 21.63 0.27
CA TYR A 139 1.22 21.94 0.60
C TYR A 139 2.26 21.23 -0.28
N ASN A 140 1.94 20.05 -0.81
CA ASN A 140 2.93 19.20 -1.47
C ASN A 140 2.49 18.69 -2.84
N ASP A 141 1.41 19.24 -3.40
CA ASP A 141 0.81 18.88 -4.70
C ASP A 141 0.47 17.38 -4.83
N LYS A 142 0.49 16.62 -3.72
CA LYS A 142 0.10 15.21 -3.72
C LYS A 142 -1.41 15.10 -3.66
N HIS A 143 -1.92 14.02 -4.24
CA HIS A 143 -3.33 13.69 -4.21
C HIS A 143 -3.56 12.23 -3.83
N HIS A 144 -4.77 11.96 -3.37
CA HIS A 144 -5.33 10.62 -3.26
C HIS A 144 -6.58 10.54 -4.11
N LEU A 145 -6.64 9.61 -5.05
CA LEU A 145 -7.86 9.40 -5.83
C LEU A 145 -8.95 8.78 -4.93
N ILE A 146 -10.17 9.29 -5.07
CA ILE A 146 -11.37 8.79 -4.40
C ILE A 146 -12.08 7.86 -5.37
N TYR A 147 -12.38 6.66 -4.90
CA TYR A 147 -13.10 5.65 -5.67
C TYR A 147 -14.41 5.27 -4.99
N ASN A 148 -15.48 5.14 -5.76
CA ASN A 148 -16.72 4.50 -5.31
C ASN A 148 -16.62 2.99 -5.54
N ILE A 149 -17.01 2.20 -4.53
CA ILE A 149 -17.02 0.73 -4.60
C ILE A 149 -18.38 0.27 -5.08
N ASP A 150 -18.40 -0.59 -6.11
CA ASP A 150 -19.61 -1.28 -6.56
C ASP A 150 -20.02 -2.30 -5.50
N ASN A 151 -21.23 -2.18 -4.96
CA ASN A 151 -21.70 -3.02 -3.86
C ASN A 151 -23.19 -3.36 -4.00
N THR A 152 -23.56 -4.50 -3.43
CA THR A 152 -24.92 -5.04 -3.45
C THR A 152 -25.94 -4.22 -2.68
N MET A 153 -25.50 -3.39 -1.72
CA MET A 153 -26.40 -2.52 -0.94
C MET A 153 -26.90 -1.32 -1.74
N GLY A 154 -26.20 -0.95 -2.81
CA GLY A 154 -26.49 0.28 -3.56
C GLY A 154 -26.25 1.56 -2.75
N ILE A 155 -25.37 1.50 -1.73
CA ILE A 155 -24.96 2.65 -0.91
C ILE A 155 -23.61 3.17 -1.43
N THR A 156 -23.34 4.46 -1.26
CA THR A 156 -22.02 5.01 -1.56
C THR A 156 -21.00 4.56 -0.50
N ILE A 157 -20.04 3.73 -0.93
CA ILE A 157 -18.90 3.31 -0.13
C ILE A 157 -17.65 3.77 -0.87
N LEU A 158 -16.86 4.63 -0.24
CA LEU A 158 -15.66 5.20 -0.82
C LEU A 158 -14.40 4.51 -0.32
N THR A 159 -13.37 4.48 -1.14
CA THR A 159 -12.01 4.16 -0.72
C THR A 159 -11.03 5.13 -1.36
N LEU A 160 -9.90 5.35 -0.69
CA LEU A 160 -8.84 6.22 -1.18
C LEU A 160 -7.73 5.36 -1.81
N GLU A 161 -7.08 5.90 -2.83
CA GLU A 161 -5.91 5.27 -3.42
C GLU A 161 -4.82 5.04 -2.36
N TYR A 162 -4.26 3.83 -2.34
CA TYR A 162 -3.25 3.37 -1.38
C TYR A 162 -3.74 3.31 0.09
N TYR A 163 -5.05 3.33 0.31
CA TYR A 163 -5.65 3.21 1.63
C TYR A 163 -6.56 1.98 1.71
N SER A 164 -6.45 1.22 2.80
CA SER A 164 -7.22 -0.01 3.01
C SER A 164 -8.56 0.20 3.73
N GLY A 165 -8.84 1.41 4.22
CA GLY A 165 -10.12 1.70 4.86
C GLY A 165 -11.22 2.04 3.85
N ALA A 166 -12.44 1.70 4.21
CA ALA A 166 -13.65 2.19 3.54
C ALA A 166 -14.19 3.42 4.28
N PHE A 167 -14.82 4.32 3.53
CA PHE A 167 -15.51 5.50 4.04
C PHE A 167 -16.97 5.47 3.60
N VAL A 168 -17.88 5.83 4.50
CA VAL A 168 -19.32 5.88 4.21
C VAL A 168 -19.89 7.17 4.73
N GLU A 169 -21.02 7.59 4.18
CA GLU A 169 -21.76 8.72 4.72
C GLU A 169 -22.09 8.47 6.19
N LYS A 170 -21.80 9.44 7.06
CA LYS A 170 -21.97 9.31 8.52
C LYS A 170 -23.39 8.93 8.94
N SER A 171 -24.38 9.30 8.13
CA SER A 171 -25.80 8.94 8.34
C SER A 171 -26.08 7.45 8.08
N GLU A 172 -25.32 6.81 7.19
CA GLU A 172 -25.52 5.43 6.73
C GLU A 172 -24.60 4.42 7.44
N ILE A 173 -23.66 4.87 8.28
CA ILE A 173 -22.64 4.02 8.92
C ILE A 173 -23.22 2.78 9.60
N ASN A 174 -24.23 2.96 10.47
CA ASN A 174 -24.83 1.85 11.21
C ASN A 174 -25.45 0.82 10.28
N LYS A 175 -26.09 1.27 9.20
CA LYS A 175 -26.73 0.37 8.23
C LYS A 175 -25.70 -0.42 7.43
N VAL A 176 -24.57 0.21 7.07
CA VAL A 176 -23.47 -0.48 6.38
C VAL A 176 -22.86 -1.54 7.30
N VAL A 177 -22.52 -1.16 8.53
CA VAL A 177 -21.96 -2.08 9.54
C VAL A 177 -22.93 -3.23 9.79
N ASP A 178 -24.21 -2.93 10.07
CA ASP A 178 -25.23 -3.93 10.33
C ASP A 178 -25.34 -4.96 9.20
N TYR A 179 -25.32 -4.51 7.93
CA TYR A 179 -25.38 -5.42 6.79
C TYR A 179 -24.15 -6.31 6.68
N TYR A 180 -22.93 -5.75 6.67
CA TYR A 180 -21.72 -6.54 6.46
C TYR A 180 -21.43 -7.48 7.64
N GLU A 181 -21.74 -7.06 8.86
CA GLU A 181 -21.57 -7.90 10.04
C GLU A 181 -22.66 -8.96 10.18
N ASN A 182 -23.93 -8.68 9.80
CA ASN A 182 -25.05 -9.56 10.17
C ASN A 182 -25.80 -10.21 8.99
N GLU A 183 -25.81 -9.60 7.80
CA GLU A 183 -26.68 -10.03 6.69
C GLU A 183 -25.89 -10.56 5.48
N ALA A 184 -24.78 -9.92 5.13
CA ALA A 184 -24.03 -10.19 3.90
C ALA A 184 -23.68 -11.69 3.75
N PRO A 185 -23.80 -12.29 2.55
CA PRO A 185 -23.25 -13.62 2.31
C PRO A 185 -21.74 -13.60 2.50
N LEU A 186 -21.22 -14.55 3.27
CA LEU A 186 -19.79 -14.64 3.59
C LEU A 186 -19.08 -15.69 2.74
N TYR A 187 -17.89 -15.31 2.31
CA TYR A 187 -16.86 -16.13 1.70
C TYR A 187 -15.64 -16.14 2.61
N ALA A 188 -14.77 -17.12 2.47
CA ALA A 188 -13.59 -17.26 3.30
C ALA A 188 -12.33 -17.36 2.46
N GLU A 189 -11.28 -16.75 3.00
CA GLU A 189 -9.92 -16.85 2.54
C GLU A 189 -9.03 -17.22 3.71
N VAL A 190 -8.04 -18.07 3.48
CA VAL A 190 -7.14 -18.54 4.53
C VAL A 190 -5.70 -18.14 4.19
N SER A 191 -5.00 -17.61 5.19
CA SER A 191 -3.57 -17.29 5.10
C SER A 191 -2.82 -17.94 6.26
N PHE A 192 -1.90 -18.85 5.96
CA PHE A 192 -1.01 -19.45 6.95
C PHE A 192 0.25 -18.60 7.20
N ASP A 193 0.46 -17.57 6.37
CA ASP A 193 1.58 -16.65 6.45
C ASP A 193 1.17 -15.38 5.68
N LEU A 194 0.96 -14.27 6.39
CA LEU A 194 0.54 -12.99 5.79
C LEU A 194 1.52 -12.46 4.73
N SER A 195 2.75 -12.98 4.69
CA SER A 195 3.74 -12.64 3.66
C SER A 195 3.67 -13.51 2.40
N LYS A 196 2.81 -14.54 2.39
CA LYS A 196 2.61 -15.50 1.30
C LYS A 196 1.21 -15.37 0.67
N SER A 197 0.87 -16.34 -0.19
CA SER A 197 -0.41 -16.44 -0.86
C SER A 197 -1.57 -16.65 0.11
N ILE A 198 -2.60 -15.84 -0.06
CA ILE A 198 -3.94 -16.06 0.49
C ILE A 198 -4.66 -17.07 -0.43
N ILE A 199 -5.41 -18.01 0.16
CA ILE A 199 -6.08 -19.09 -0.56
C ILE A 199 -7.59 -18.94 -0.41
N ASP A 200 -8.28 -18.78 -1.54
CA ASP A 200 -9.74 -18.69 -1.58
C ASP A 200 -10.38 -20.05 -1.30
N VAL A 201 -11.26 -20.08 -0.30
CA VAL A 201 -12.09 -21.23 0.09
C VAL A 201 -13.49 -21.13 -0.51
N GLY A 202 -13.90 -19.93 -0.92
CA GLY A 202 -15.21 -19.62 -1.45
C GLY A 202 -16.30 -19.51 -0.37
N LYS A 203 -17.54 -19.77 -0.77
CA LYS A 203 -18.73 -19.53 0.07
C LYS A 203 -18.75 -20.42 1.33
N ILE A 204 -19.08 -19.80 2.47
CA ILE A 204 -19.19 -20.47 3.78
C ILE A 204 -20.58 -20.30 4.40
N ASN A 205 -20.83 -20.99 5.53
CA ASN A 205 -22.06 -20.83 6.29
C ASN A 205 -21.99 -19.54 7.14
N SER A 206 -22.60 -18.47 6.63
CA SER A 206 -22.53 -17.14 7.24
C SER A 206 -23.17 -17.07 8.63
N GLU A 207 -24.31 -17.73 8.84
CA GLU A 207 -25.00 -17.75 10.15
C GLU A 207 -24.13 -18.44 11.22
N TYR A 208 -23.50 -19.57 10.86
CA TYR A 208 -22.67 -20.31 11.80
C TYR A 208 -21.38 -19.57 12.13
N THR A 209 -20.75 -18.93 11.16
CA THR A 209 -19.59 -18.05 11.39
C THR A 209 -19.92 -16.90 12.32
N ARG A 210 -21.04 -16.20 12.08
CA ARG A 210 -21.51 -15.11 12.95
C ARG A 210 -21.81 -15.59 14.36
N LYS A 211 -22.38 -16.78 14.52
CA LYS A 211 -22.59 -17.39 15.85
C LYS A 211 -21.28 -17.57 16.60
N ILE A 212 -20.23 -18.05 15.94
CA ILE A 212 -18.89 -18.20 16.53
C ILE A 212 -18.32 -16.82 16.91
N LEU A 213 -18.33 -15.86 15.98
CA LEU A 213 -17.82 -14.50 16.23
C LEU A 213 -18.55 -13.81 17.40
N ASN A 214 -19.88 -13.87 17.42
CA ASN A 214 -20.68 -13.34 18.52
C ASN A 214 -20.35 -14.02 19.86
N LYS A 215 -19.99 -15.31 19.86
CA LYS A 215 -19.55 -16.01 21.07
C LYS A 215 -18.20 -15.49 21.55
N ILE A 216 -17.24 -15.27 20.65
CA ILE A 216 -15.94 -14.67 20.98
C ILE A 216 -16.11 -13.25 21.52
N SER A 217 -16.91 -12.41 20.85
CA SER A 217 -17.14 -11.03 21.27
C SER A 217 -17.80 -10.95 22.65
N ASN A 218 -18.76 -11.82 22.97
CA ASN A 218 -19.50 -11.76 24.24
C ASN A 218 -18.83 -12.50 25.40
N SER A 219 -18.11 -13.59 25.12
CA SER A 219 -17.60 -14.51 26.16
C SER A 219 -16.08 -14.73 26.10
N GLY A 220 -15.40 -14.20 25.09
CA GLY A 220 -13.97 -14.37 24.91
C GLY A 220 -13.14 -13.67 25.99
N SER A 221 -12.00 -14.26 26.30
CA SER A 221 -11.02 -13.67 27.22
C SER A 221 -10.25 -12.57 26.52
N LEU A 222 -10.08 -11.42 27.19
CA LEU A 222 -9.11 -10.40 26.76
C LEU A 222 -7.70 -10.97 26.86
N HIS A 223 -6.83 -10.64 25.91
CA HIS A 223 -5.46 -11.14 25.86
C HIS A 223 -5.40 -12.69 25.84
N PRO A 224 -5.94 -13.32 24.77
CA PRO A 224 -5.97 -14.79 24.64
C PRO A 224 -4.58 -15.43 24.71
N GLU A 225 -3.53 -14.68 24.33
CA GLU A 225 -2.13 -15.11 24.43
C GLU A 225 -1.74 -15.51 25.86
N GLU A 226 -2.09 -14.68 26.83
CA GLU A 226 -1.80 -14.92 28.25
C GLU A 226 -2.66 -16.05 28.84
N ASN A 227 -3.93 -16.10 28.43
CA ASN A 227 -4.91 -17.02 29.02
C ASN A 227 -4.84 -18.44 28.45
N TYR A 228 -4.43 -18.59 27.20
CA TYR A 228 -4.36 -19.88 26.51
C TYR A 228 -2.93 -20.36 26.28
N GLY A 229 -1.92 -19.61 26.72
CA GLY A 229 -0.51 -20.00 26.61
C GLY A 229 0.02 -19.95 25.18
N ILE A 230 -0.53 -19.06 24.36
CA ILE A 230 -0.11 -18.84 22.98
C ILE A 230 1.07 -17.86 23.03
N ALA A 231 2.18 -18.20 22.38
CA ALA A 231 3.31 -17.28 22.26
C ALA A 231 2.92 -16.11 21.36
N SER A 232 3.16 -14.89 21.84
CA SER A 232 2.79 -13.67 21.10
C SER A 232 3.33 -13.66 19.68
N GLY A 233 2.44 -13.40 18.71
CA GLY A 233 2.76 -13.35 17.28
C GLY A 233 3.02 -14.71 16.61
N ASN A 234 2.64 -15.83 17.24
CA ASN A 234 2.83 -17.17 16.69
C ASN A 234 1.46 -17.85 16.45
N ASN A 235 0.74 -17.40 15.42
CA ASN A 235 -0.49 -18.03 14.97
C ASN A 235 -0.27 -19.08 13.89
N ASP A 236 -1.21 -20.03 13.79
CA ASP A 236 -1.18 -21.03 12.72
C ASP A 236 -1.72 -20.43 11.40
N GLY A 237 -2.54 -19.38 11.49
CA GLY A 237 -2.97 -18.59 10.37
C GLY A 237 -4.15 -17.66 10.68
N TYR A 238 -4.65 -17.04 9.61
CA TYR A 238 -5.78 -16.12 9.58
C TYR A 238 -6.86 -16.67 8.66
N ILE A 239 -8.12 -16.43 9.01
CA ILE A 239 -9.26 -16.58 8.12
C ILE A 239 -9.88 -15.21 7.93
N PHE A 240 -9.91 -14.74 6.68
CA PHE A 240 -10.57 -13.51 6.29
C PHE A 240 -11.97 -13.84 5.76
N PHE A 241 -12.98 -13.17 6.28
CA PHE A 241 -14.34 -13.30 5.83
C PHE A 241 -14.74 -12.05 5.03
N TYR A 242 -15.07 -12.27 3.76
CA TYR A 242 -15.42 -11.21 2.84
C TYR A 242 -16.82 -11.42 2.25
N SER A 243 -17.45 -10.33 1.84
CA SER A 243 -18.76 -10.34 1.21
C SER A 243 -18.67 -10.64 -0.30
N THR A 244 -19.81 -10.78 -0.97
CA THR A 244 -19.85 -10.90 -2.45
C THR A 244 -19.27 -9.70 -3.19
N ASP A 245 -19.12 -8.57 -2.51
CA ASP A 245 -18.61 -7.32 -3.06
C ASP A 245 -17.11 -7.14 -2.77
N ASP A 246 -16.45 -8.22 -2.32
CA ASP A 246 -15.02 -8.25 -1.99
C ASP A 246 -14.60 -7.22 -0.93
N LEU A 247 -15.52 -6.93 0.00
CA LEU A 247 -15.22 -6.21 1.23
C LEU A 247 -14.96 -7.24 2.33
N ILE A 248 -13.75 -7.28 2.91
CA ILE A 248 -13.51 -7.95 4.18
C ILE A 248 -14.42 -7.30 5.20
N CYS A 249 -15.20 -8.14 5.87
CA CYS A 249 -16.12 -7.72 6.91
C CYS A 249 -15.57 -8.09 8.29
N MET A 250 -14.87 -9.22 8.38
CA MET A 250 -14.42 -9.84 9.63
C MET A 250 -13.16 -10.66 9.37
N SER A 251 -12.32 -10.84 10.38
CA SER A 251 -11.17 -11.75 10.33
C SER A 251 -11.02 -12.49 11.65
N ILE A 252 -10.49 -13.70 11.63
CA ILE A 252 -10.09 -14.43 12.85
C ILE A 252 -8.68 -14.95 12.71
N GLU A 253 -7.96 -14.98 13.82
CA GLU A 253 -6.74 -15.78 13.94
C GLU A 253 -7.07 -17.11 14.60
N PHE A 254 -6.41 -18.19 14.19
CA PHE A 254 -6.61 -19.52 14.76
C PHE A 254 -5.31 -20.18 15.23
N PHE A 255 -5.46 -21.04 16.24
CA PHE A 255 -4.38 -21.78 16.87
C PHE A 255 -4.88 -23.18 17.27
N GLU A 256 -4.12 -24.21 16.94
CA GLU A 256 -4.37 -25.55 17.45
C GLU A 256 -3.52 -25.77 18.72
N THR A 257 -4.19 -26.00 19.85
CA THR A 257 -3.54 -26.23 21.15
C THR A 257 -3.83 -27.62 21.69
N ASP A 258 -3.15 -28.03 22.75
CA ASP A 258 -3.43 -29.28 23.47
C ASP A 258 -4.82 -29.30 24.12
N LYS A 259 -5.43 -28.14 24.32
CA LYS A 259 -6.78 -27.97 24.90
C LYS A 259 -7.88 -27.83 23.83
N GLY A 260 -7.51 -27.81 22.55
CA GLY A 260 -8.41 -27.62 21.42
C GLY A 260 -8.08 -26.38 20.59
N MET A 261 -8.96 -26.07 19.65
CA MET A 261 -8.79 -24.94 18.75
C MET A 261 -9.14 -23.62 19.46
N VAL A 262 -8.19 -22.70 19.51
CA VAL A 262 -8.40 -21.32 19.94
C VAL A 262 -8.61 -20.45 18.71
N VAL A 263 -9.63 -19.61 18.74
CA VAL A 263 -9.81 -18.54 17.75
C VAL A 263 -9.86 -17.18 18.44
N THR A 264 -9.39 -16.16 17.73
CA THR A 264 -9.36 -14.78 18.22
C THR A 264 -10.00 -13.84 17.22
N TYR A 265 -10.70 -12.83 17.73
CA TYR A 265 -11.32 -11.74 16.98
C TYR A 265 -11.11 -10.43 17.75
N GLY A 266 -10.38 -9.50 17.15
CA GLY A 266 -9.85 -8.32 17.86
C GLY A 266 -8.97 -8.76 19.04
N GLU A 267 -9.17 -8.14 20.21
CA GLU A 267 -8.40 -8.47 21.42
C GLU A 267 -8.94 -9.67 22.22
N ARG A 268 -10.00 -10.33 21.73
CA ARG A 268 -10.71 -11.39 22.44
C ARG A 268 -10.44 -12.75 21.79
N GLY A 269 -10.37 -13.80 22.61
CA GLY A 269 -10.28 -15.16 22.11
C GLY A 269 -10.96 -16.20 22.99
N LEU A 270 -11.17 -17.38 22.42
CA LEU A 270 -12.01 -18.45 22.96
C LEU A 270 -11.49 -19.81 22.45
N ILE A 271 -11.49 -20.83 23.33
CA ILE A 271 -11.40 -22.24 22.89
C ILE A 271 -12.77 -22.66 22.38
N LEU A 272 -12.84 -23.10 21.13
CA LEU A 272 -14.07 -23.54 20.49
C LEU A 272 -14.55 -24.89 21.02
N ASP A 273 -15.87 -25.08 21.03
CA ASP A 273 -16.46 -26.40 21.24
C ASP A 273 -16.15 -27.30 20.02
N GLU A 274 -16.21 -28.63 20.16
CA GLU A 274 -15.79 -29.58 19.13
C GLU A 274 -16.47 -29.34 17.76
N ASP A 275 -17.79 -29.14 17.75
CA ASP A 275 -18.56 -28.84 16.53
C ASP A 275 -18.17 -27.51 15.87
N GLU A 276 -17.75 -26.52 16.65
CA GLU A 276 -17.31 -25.21 16.16
C GLU A 276 -15.87 -25.30 15.62
N ALA A 277 -15.01 -26.02 16.33
CA ALA A 277 -13.64 -26.29 15.92
C ALA A 277 -13.60 -27.08 14.60
N ASP A 278 -14.43 -28.11 14.45
CA ASP A 278 -14.49 -28.92 13.22
C ASP A 278 -14.97 -28.13 12.01
N PHE A 279 -15.89 -27.18 12.21
CA PHE A 279 -16.28 -26.25 11.16
C PHE A 279 -15.10 -25.38 10.70
N ILE A 280 -14.35 -24.79 11.64
CA ILE A 280 -13.18 -23.97 11.31
C ILE A 280 -12.09 -24.82 10.65
N ARG A 281 -11.81 -26.03 11.16
CA ARG A 281 -10.89 -26.99 10.52
C ARG A 281 -11.31 -27.32 9.09
N THR A 282 -12.60 -27.49 8.83
CA THR A 282 -13.11 -27.74 7.47
C THR A 282 -12.79 -26.58 6.52
N ILE A 283 -12.85 -25.33 6.99
CA ILE A 283 -12.45 -24.15 6.19
C ILE A 283 -10.94 -24.20 5.92
N ILE A 284 -10.15 -24.47 6.96
CA ILE A 284 -8.68 -24.54 6.87
C ILE A 284 -8.21 -25.67 5.93
N GLU A 285 -8.84 -26.84 6.01
CA GLU A 285 -8.50 -28.00 5.18
C GLU A 285 -8.77 -27.78 3.70
N LYS A 286 -9.82 -27.01 3.35
CA LYS A 286 -10.08 -26.63 1.95
C LYS A 286 -9.01 -25.72 1.36
N ALA A 287 -8.25 -25.04 2.21
CA ALA A 287 -7.15 -24.16 1.81
C ALA A 287 -5.79 -24.87 1.75
N LYS A 288 -5.72 -26.19 1.99
CA LYS A 288 -4.48 -26.99 1.90
C LYS A 288 -4.42 -27.81 0.62
#